data_AF-F0R983-F1
#
_entry.id   AF-F0R983-F1
#
_cell.length_a   1.000
_cell.length_b   1.000
_cell.length_c   1.000
_cell.angle_alpha   90.00
_cell.angle_beta   90.00
_cell.angle_gamma   90.00
#
_symmetry.space_group_name_H-M   'P 1'
#
loop_
_entity.id
_entity.type
_entity.pdbx_description
1 polymer ?
#
loop_
_entity_poly.entity_id
_entity_poly.type
_entity_poly.pdbx_seq_one_letter_code
_entity_poly.pdbx_strand_id
1 'polypeptide(L)'
;MKKCNFFLAFGLVLTLSLGVSSCSQDDVLEVNEQKGNVALCTTRAEANMVLSKYLELNNEQYTLSISAEEAEKLGVPFGLYEDAQRELSITNALIQKLKNDPNTILELTDPKVAPKSRSNWDTPSLYSAPTGTLRTNGQEEAISGFVWAPSGTKGIEFLCRANAALTPLYNCKTYSSGAWQSKSAIGALGVNTTIQVPLYVSNDNIRVAFSTSDSNGGTATYQGYN
;
A
#
# COMPACT_ATOMS: atom_id res chain seq x y z
N MET A 1 13.54 68.18 59.30
CA MET A 1 13.42 66.99 58.43
C MET A 1 12.21 67.25 57.52
N LYS A 2 12.43 67.63 56.24
CA LYS A 2 12.06 66.87 55.01
C LYS A 2 10.71 66.12 55.12
N LYS A 3 9.70 66.25 54.25
CA LYS A 3 9.46 67.00 52.98
C LYS A 3 7.97 66.89 52.60
N CYS A 4 7.49 67.91 51.88
CA CYS A 4 6.53 67.92 50.75
C CYS A 4 5.06 67.41 50.87
N ASN A 5 4.15 68.38 50.77
CA ASN A 5 2.81 68.29 50.19
C ASN A 5 2.88 68.26 48.65
N PHE A 6 1.94 67.56 47.98
CA PHE A 6 1.49 67.95 46.64
C PHE A 6 0.03 67.52 46.38
N PHE A 7 -0.74 68.46 45.83
CA PHE A 7 -2.17 68.46 45.49
C PHE A 7 -2.51 67.48 44.34
N LEU A 8 -3.66 66.77 44.34
CA LEU A 8 -5.05 67.17 44.01
C LEU A 8 -5.28 67.46 42.50
N ALA A 9 -6.10 66.64 41.83
CA ALA A 9 -7.32 67.03 41.08
C ALA A 9 -7.62 66.20 39.80
N PHE A 10 -8.90 65.83 39.73
CA PHE A 10 -9.70 65.31 38.62
C PHE A 10 -9.82 66.29 37.43
N GLY A 11 -10.17 65.79 36.24
CA GLY A 11 -10.89 66.59 35.23
C GLY A 11 -10.72 66.18 33.76
N LEU A 12 -11.82 65.84 33.11
CA LEU A 12 -12.00 65.30 31.76
C LEU A 12 -12.53 66.38 30.81
N VAL A 13 -11.95 66.60 29.61
CA VAL A 13 -12.62 67.27 28.47
C VAL A 13 -12.05 66.80 27.12
N LEU A 14 -12.96 66.40 26.21
CA LEU A 14 -12.77 66.07 24.78
C LEU A 14 -12.28 67.24 23.92
N THR A 15 -11.60 66.97 22.78
CA THR A 15 -12.07 67.38 21.44
C THR A 15 -11.18 66.82 20.31
N LEU A 16 -11.85 66.51 19.19
CA LEU A 16 -11.33 65.97 17.94
C LEU A 16 -10.47 66.96 17.15
N SER A 17 -9.50 66.47 16.37
CA SER A 17 -9.38 66.84 14.95
C SER A 17 -8.46 65.89 14.18
N LEU A 18 -8.86 65.67 12.93
CA LEU A 18 -8.34 64.72 11.96
C LEU A 18 -6.98 65.15 11.40
N GLY A 19 -6.08 64.17 11.27
CA GLY A 19 -4.89 64.26 10.41
C GLY A 19 -4.75 62.94 9.66
N VAL A 20 -5.30 62.88 8.45
CA VAL A 20 -5.15 61.77 7.51
C VAL A 20 -3.78 61.82 6.84
N SER A 21 -3.05 60.71 6.90
CA SER A 21 -1.90 60.34 6.04
C SER A 21 -1.78 58.80 6.18
N SER A 22 -2.54 58.00 5.43
CA SER A 22 -2.30 57.51 4.05
C SER A 22 -1.03 56.66 3.88
N CYS A 23 -1.26 55.33 3.86
CA CYS A 23 -0.60 54.22 3.12
C CYS A 23 0.92 54.00 3.32
N SER A 24 1.45 52.79 3.49
CA SER A 24 1.02 51.46 3.04
C SER A 24 1.54 50.42 4.03
N GLN A 25 0.66 49.69 4.70
CA GLN A 25 1.03 48.44 5.35
C GLN A 25 0.91 47.37 4.27
N ASP A 26 2.05 46.93 3.75
CA ASP A 26 2.10 45.66 3.05
C ASP A 26 1.77 44.59 4.09
N ASP A 27 0.50 44.16 4.11
CA ASP A 27 0.09 42.93 4.75
C ASP A 27 0.82 41.79 4.03
N VAL A 28 2.03 41.51 4.50
CA VAL A 28 2.63 40.20 4.32
C VAL A 28 1.71 39.26 5.09
N LEU A 29 0.80 38.64 4.36
CA LEU A 29 0.16 37.40 4.78
C LEU A 29 1.31 36.47 5.15
N GLU A 30 1.60 36.38 6.45
CA GLU A 30 2.32 35.24 7.00
C GLU A 30 1.52 34.02 6.56
N VAL A 31 2.02 33.37 5.51
CA VAL A 31 1.65 32.01 5.19
C VAL A 31 2.08 31.24 6.43
N ASN A 32 1.09 30.98 7.29
CA ASN A 32 1.20 30.05 8.38
C ASN A 32 1.48 28.70 7.74
N GLU A 33 2.77 28.42 7.49
CA GLU A 33 3.26 27.06 7.32
C GLU A 33 2.92 26.36 8.63
N GLN A 34 1.71 25.81 8.70
CA GLN A 34 1.42 24.70 9.56
C GLN A 34 2.33 23.56 9.09
N LYS A 35 3.57 23.63 9.54
CA LYS A 35 4.57 22.58 9.52
C LYS A 35 4.05 21.54 10.50
N GLY A 36 2.99 20.83 10.09
CA GLY A 36 2.60 19.60 10.74
C GLY A 36 3.86 18.76 10.80
N ASN A 37 4.25 18.32 11.99
CA ASN A 37 5.40 17.45 12.15
C ASN A 37 5.15 16.20 11.30
N VAL A 38 5.71 16.17 10.10
CA VAL A 38 5.67 14.99 9.25
C VAL A 38 6.52 13.95 9.96
N ALA A 39 5.89 12.87 10.39
CA ALA A 39 6.60 11.77 11.05
C ALA A 39 7.59 11.18 10.05
N LEU A 40 8.87 11.18 10.43
CA LEU A 40 9.92 10.60 9.62
C LEU A 40 9.75 9.07 9.60
N CYS A 41 9.73 8.49 8.40
CA CYS A 41 9.79 7.05 8.21
C CYS A 41 11.15 6.54 8.70
N THR A 42 11.13 5.57 9.58
CA THR A 42 12.33 4.95 10.15
C THR A 42 12.61 3.57 9.58
N THR A 43 11.58 2.94 9.01
CA THR A 43 11.67 1.61 8.41
C THR A 43 11.29 1.62 6.93
N ARG A 44 11.79 0.62 6.19
CA ARG A 44 11.40 0.41 4.80
C ARG A 44 9.89 0.20 4.65
N ALA A 45 9.26 -0.53 5.57
CA ALA A 45 7.82 -0.76 5.54
C ALA A 45 7.03 0.56 5.62
N GLU A 46 7.39 1.45 6.54
CA GLU A 46 6.77 2.77 6.66
C GLU A 46 6.96 3.61 5.39
N ALA A 47 8.19 3.67 4.86
CA ALA A 47 8.48 4.38 3.62
C ALA A 47 7.67 3.82 2.45
N ASN A 48 7.67 2.51 2.27
CA ASN A 48 6.93 1.85 1.18
C ASN A 48 5.42 2.08 1.30
N MET A 49 4.85 2.16 2.51
CA MET A 49 3.45 2.54 2.70
C MET A 49 3.14 3.95 2.18
N VAL A 50 4.04 4.91 2.37
CA VAL A 50 3.92 6.26 1.78
C VAL A 50 4.08 6.20 0.26
N LEU A 51 5.16 5.58 -0.21
CA LEU A 51 5.53 5.52 -1.63
C LEU A 51 4.53 4.73 -2.49
N SER A 52 3.83 3.74 -1.93
CA SER A 52 2.81 2.94 -2.63
C SER A 52 1.70 3.78 -3.26
N LYS A 53 1.43 4.98 -2.72
CA LYS A 53 0.45 5.93 -3.26
C LYS A 53 0.87 6.56 -4.60
N TYR A 54 2.17 6.51 -4.88
CA TYR A 54 2.82 7.06 -6.07
C TYR A 54 3.38 5.95 -6.97
N LEU A 55 3.11 4.68 -6.65
CA LEU A 55 3.49 3.55 -7.46
C LEU A 55 2.59 3.48 -8.69
N GLU A 56 3.19 3.32 -9.86
CA GLU A 56 2.49 3.20 -11.14
C GLU A 56 3.02 2.00 -11.92
N LEU A 57 2.15 1.38 -12.71
CA LEU A 57 2.53 0.39 -13.73
C LEU A 57 2.38 1.03 -15.11
N ASN A 58 3.50 1.41 -15.73
CA ASN A 58 3.53 2.05 -17.04
C ASN A 58 4.36 1.18 -18.00
N ASN A 59 3.78 0.79 -19.13
CA ASN A 59 4.44 -0.10 -20.11
C ASN A 59 5.10 -1.32 -19.46
N GLU A 60 4.37 -1.96 -18.53
CA GLU A 60 4.80 -3.16 -17.80
C GLU A 60 6.03 -2.96 -16.89
N GLN A 61 6.31 -1.70 -16.53
CA GLN A 61 7.35 -1.35 -15.57
C GLN A 61 6.73 -0.62 -14.38
N TYR A 62 7.13 -1.04 -13.19
CA TYR A 62 6.76 -0.35 -11.97
C TYR A 62 7.69 0.83 -11.72
N THR A 63 7.12 2.01 -11.52
CA THR A 63 7.84 3.26 -11.28
C THR A 63 7.19 4.07 -10.17
N LEU A 64 7.96 4.95 -9.52
CA LEU A 64 7.43 5.97 -8.63
C LEU A 64 7.20 7.26 -9.40
N SER A 65 6.01 7.84 -9.32
CA SER A 65 5.64 9.11 -9.95
C SER A 65 6.06 10.35 -9.14
N ILE A 66 6.88 10.16 -8.11
CA ILE A 66 7.32 11.17 -7.15
C ILE A 66 8.84 11.21 -7.12
N SER A 67 9.40 12.42 -7.03
CA SER A 67 10.85 12.63 -6.88
C SER A 67 11.35 12.32 -5.45
N ALA A 68 12.66 12.21 -5.28
CA ALA A 68 13.25 12.00 -3.96
C ALA A 68 13.02 13.21 -3.04
N GLU A 69 13.09 14.43 -3.59
CA GLU A 69 12.86 15.67 -2.86
C GLU A 69 11.39 15.82 -2.40
N GLU A 70 10.44 15.38 -3.22
CA GLU A 70 9.03 15.34 -2.84
C GLU A 70 8.76 14.24 -1.80
N ALA A 71 9.38 13.07 -1.94
CA ALA A 71 9.28 11.99 -0.96
C ALA A 71 9.86 12.39 0.41
N GLU A 72 10.95 13.16 0.43
CA GLU A 72 11.55 13.69 1.66
C GLU A 72 10.60 14.64 2.39
N LYS A 73 9.86 15.49 1.65
CA LYS A 73 8.79 16.34 2.22
C LYS A 73 7.65 15.53 2.84
N LEU A 74 7.46 14.28 2.41
CA LEU A 74 6.49 13.33 2.97
C LEU A 74 7.09 12.48 4.10
N GLY A 75 8.31 12.80 4.56
CA GLY A 75 8.97 12.10 5.65
C GLY A 75 9.65 10.81 5.22
N VAL A 76 9.89 10.58 3.93
CA VAL A 76 10.67 9.42 3.45
C VAL A 76 12.14 9.85 3.28
N PRO A 77 13.07 9.42 4.14
CA PRO A 77 14.49 9.71 3.97
C PRO A 77 15.01 9.24 2.62
N PHE A 78 15.94 10.00 2.04
CA PHE A 78 16.56 9.71 0.74
C PHE A 78 17.04 8.25 0.61
N GLY A 79 17.72 7.71 1.63
CA GLY A 79 18.20 6.32 1.61
C GLY A 79 17.08 5.27 1.51
N LEU A 80 15.91 5.51 2.11
CA LEU A 80 14.76 4.61 1.98
C LEU A 80 14.09 4.74 0.61
N TYR A 81 14.11 5.94 0.02
CA TYR A 81 13.66 6.16 -1.35
C TYR A 81 14.56 5.46 -2.38
N GLU A 82 15.89 5.55 -2.24
CA GLU A 82 16.84 4.84 -3.11
C GLU A 82 16.69 3.31 -3.01
N ASP A 83 16.50 2.80 -1.80
CA ASP A 83 16.21 1.39 -1.57
C ASP A 83 14.94 0.95 -2.31
N ALA A 84 13.87 1.74 -2.23
CA ALA A 84 12.63 1.48 -2.96
C ALA A 84 12.85 1.47 -4.48
N GLN A 85 13.58 2.44 -5.05
CA GLN A 85 13.90 2.44 -6.47
C GLN A 85 14.74 1.21 -6.90
N ARG A 86 15.65 0.76 -6.03
CA ARG A 86 16.43 -0.45 -6.27
C ARG A 86 15.53 -1.70 -6.29
N GLU A 87 14.60 -1.82 -5.34
CA GLU A 87 13.62 -2.93 -5.32
C GLU A 87 12.74 -2.94 -6.57
N LEU A 88 12.28 -1.78 -7.04
CA LEU A 88 11.53 -1.67 -8.29
C LEU A 88 12.38 -2.09 -9.51
N SER A 89 13.64 -1.68 -9.55
CA SER A 89 14.56 -2.05 -10.63
C SER A 89 14.78 -3.57 -10.68
N ILE A 90 14.94 -4.22 -9.52
CA ILE A 90 15.06 -5.69 -9.41
C ILE A 90 13.77 -6.37 -9.88
N THR A 91 12.61 -5.86 -9.46
CA THR A 91 11.31 -6.40 -9.87
C THR A 91 11.11 -6.28 -11.37
N ASN A 92 11.40 -5.10 -11.95
CA ASN A 92 11.27 -4.88 -13.39
C ASN A 92 12.21 -5.79 -14.20
N ALA A 93 13.43 -6.00 -13.73
CA ALA A 93 14.35 -6.97 -14.35
C ALA A 93 13.81 -8.41 -14.28
N LEU A 94 13.19 -8.79 -13.16
CA LEU A 94 12.53 -10.08 -13.00
C LEU A 94 11.34 -10.24 -13.96
N ILE A 95 10.49 -9.21 -14.10
CA ILE A 95 9.37 -9.20 -15.05
C ILE A 95 9.87 -9.46 -16.46
N GLN A 96 10.90 -8.73 -16.91
CA GLN A 96 11.48 -8.92 -18.23
C GLN A 96 12.04 -10.32 -18.42
N LYS A 97 12.70 -10.89 -17.41
CA LYS A 97 13.19 -12.27 -17.45
C LYS A 97 12.06 -13.28 -17.60
N LEU A 98 11.01 -13.17 -16.78
CA LEU A 98 9.88 -14.12 -16.76
C LEU A 98 9.01 -14.01 -18.01
N LYS A 99 8.85 -12.82 -18.57
CA LYS A 99 8.11 -12.61 -19.82
C LYS A 99 8.76 -13.27 -21.04
N ASN A 100 10.09 -13.39 -21.01
CA ASN A 100 10.83 -14.05 -22.09
C ASN A 100 10.84 -15.58 -21.96
N ASP A 101 10.28 -16.14 -20.88
CA ASP A 101 10.12 -17.57 -20.70
C ASP A 101 8.75 -18.03 -21.25
N PRO A 102 8.71 -18.86 -22.32
CA PRO A 102 7.45 -19.29 -22.92
C PRO A 102 6.59 -20.17 -22.00
N ASN A 103 7.14 -20.68 -20.89
CA ASN A 103 6.42 -21.53 -19.94
C ASN A 103 5.86 -20.75 -18.75
N THR A 104 6.10 -19.44 -18.68
CA THR A 104 5.66 -18.61 -17.55
C THR A 104 4.51 -17.70 -17.96
N ILE A 105 3.39 -17.82 -17.24
CA ILE A 105 2.30 -16.85 -17.27
C ILE A 105 2.46 -15.96 -16.03
N LEU A 106 2.81 -14.70 -16.26
CA LEU A 106 2.98 -13.69 -15.20
C LEU A 106 1.92 -12.61 -15.36
N GLU A 107 1.10 -12.42 -14.33
CA GLU A 107 0.14 -11.32 -14.26
C GLU A 107 0.76 -10.13 -13.51
N LEU A 108 0.51 -8.91 -13.97
CA LEU A 108 1.00 -7.67 -13.35
C LEU A 108 -0.18 -6.89 -12.79
N THR A 109 -0.16 -6.60 -11.49
CA THR A 109 -1.18 -5.78 -10.84
C THR A 109 -0.92 -4.31 -11.09
N ASP A 110 -1.88 -3.60 -11.69
CA ASP A 110 -1.84 -2.13 -11.75
C ASP A 110 -2.41 -1.54 -10.44
N PRO A 111 -1.59 -0.84 -9.63
CA PRO A 111 -2.00 -0.29 -8.34
C PRO A 111 -3.08 0.79 -8.42
N LYS A 112 -3.27 1.43 -9.59
CA LYS A 112 -4.27 2.50 -9.76
C LYS A 112 -5.68 1.98 -9.99
N VAL A 113 -5.80 0.82 -10.63
CA VAL A 113 -7.09 0.18 -10.94
C VAL A 113 -7.44 -0.94 -9.96
N ALA A 114 -6.43 -1.53 -9.30
CA ALA A 114 -6.64 -2.64 -8.38
C ALA A 114 -7.49 -2.22 -7.17
N PRO A 115 -8.38 -3.12 -6.70
CA PRO A 115 -9.23 -2.83 -5.55
C PRO A 115 -8.39 -2.65 -4.27
N LYS A 116 -8.52 -1.46 -3.67
CA LYS A 116 -7.90 -1.12 -2.36
C LYS A 116 -8.63 -1.77 -1.19
N SER A 117 -9.95 -1.91 -1.29
CA SER A 117 -10.75 -2.62 -0.27
C SER A 117 -10.53 -4.13 -0.38
N ARG A 118 -10.55 -4.85 0.76
CA ARG A 118 -10.89 -6.28 0.73
C ARG A 118 -12.20 -6.39 -0.05
N SER A 119 -12.20 -7.22 -1.08
CA SER A 119 -13.33 -7.42 -1.97
C SER A 119 -14.63 -7.71 -1.20
N ASN A 120 -15.79 -7.61 -1.87
CA ASN A 120 -17.13 -7.98 -1.40
C ASN A 120 -17.29 -9.47 -0.98
N TRP A 121 -16.20 -10.16 -0.63
CA TRP A 121 -16.21 -11.50 -0.07
C TRP A 121 -16.86 -11.53 1.33
N ASP A 122 -17.15 -10.37 1.92
CA ASP A 122 -18.02 -10.22 3.10
C ASP A 122 -19.48 -10.62 2.84
N THR A 123 -19.88 -10.78 1.57
CA THR A 123 -21.09 -11.53 1.19
C THR A 123 -20.67 -12.93 0.71
N PRO A 124 -20.80 -13.98 1.54
CA PRO A 124 -20.51 -15.33 1.11
C PRO A 124 -21.43 -15.68 -0.05
N SER A 125 -20.85 -15.91 -1.23
CA SER A 125 -21.55 -16.73 -2.21
C SER A 125 -21.79 -18.08 -1.55
N LEU A 126 -23.05 -18.52 -1.48
CA LEU A 126 -23.43 -19.84 -0.97
C LEU A 126 -22.71 -21.01 -1.68
N TYR A 127 -21.96 -20.71 -2.74
CA TYR A 127 -21.25 -21.66 -3.61
C TYR A 127 -19.74 -21.40 -3.75
N SER A 128 -19.11 -20.57 -2.90
CA SER A 128 -17.66 -20.28 -2.99
C SER A 128 -16.76 -21.19 -2.14
N ALA A 129 -17.27 -22.33 -1.68
CA ALA A 129 -16.44 -23.34 -1.01
C ALA A 129 -15.45 -23.98 -2.00
N PRO A 130 -14.19 -24.26 -1.57
CA PRO A 130 -13.64 -24.06 -0.23
C PRO A 130 -13.18 -22.61 0.00
N THR A 131 -13.27 -22.12 1.23
CA THR A 131 -12.79 -20.79 1.62
C THR A 131 -11.77 -20.86 2.77
N GLY A 132 -10.90 -19.86 2.86
CA GLY A 132 -9.98 -19.74 3.99
C GLY A 132 -8.98 -18.60 3.87
N THR A 133 -7.97 -18.62 4.73
CA THR A 133 -6.89 -17.63 4.72
C THR A 133 -5.55 -18.29 5.06
N LEU A 134 -4.54 -18.01 4.25
CA LEU A 134 -3.13 -18.38 4.46
C LEU A 134 -2.35 -17.14 4.88
N ARG A 135 -1.40 -17.31 5.80
CA ARG A 135 -0.53 -16.23 6.30
C ARG A 135 0.90 -16.71 6.35
N THR A 136 1.83 -15.83 5.99
CA THR A 136 3.27 -16.03 6.15
C THR A 136 3.83 -14.87 6.98
N ASN A 137 4.89 -15.12 7.75
CA ASN A 137 5.66 -14.11 8.45
C ASN A 137 6.89 -13.67 7.66
N GLY A 138 7.26 -14.43 6.63
CA GLY A 138 8.31 -14.11 5.67
C GLY A 138 8.04 -14.76 4.31
N GLN A 139 9.11 -15.23 3.68
CA GLN A 139 9.09 -15.80 2.33
C GLN A 139 8.81 -17.31 2.29
N GLU A 140 8.46 -17.92 3.43
CA GLU A 140 8.06 -19.33 3.49
C GLU A 140 6.75 -19.60 2.74
N GLU A 141 6.51 -20.87 2.42
CA GLU A 141 5.24 -21.30 1.84
C GLU A 141 4.26 -21.73 2.95
N ALA A 142 3.11 -21.08 3.00
CA ALA A 142 1.98 -21.51 3.82
C ALA A 142 1.12 -22.50 3.03
N ILE A 143 0.79 -23.64 3.64
CA ILE A 143 -0.03 -24.70 3.02
C ILE A 143 -1.23 -24.97 3.92
N SER A 144 -2.42 -25.06 3.34
CA SER A 144 -3.64 -25.43 4.07
C SER A 144 -3.63 -26.90 4.50
N GLY A 145 -4.49 -27.23 5.46
CA GLY A 145 -4.98 -28.60 5.58
C GLY A 145 -5.76 -29.04 4.34
N PHE A 146 -6.17 -30.31 4.30
CA PHE A 146 -7.10 -30.76 3.27
C PHE A 146 -8.46 -30.08 3.45
N VAL A 147 -9.02 -29.56 2.35
CA VAL A 147 -10.33 -28.92 2.30
C VAL A 147 -11.15 -29.53 1.17
N TRP A 148 -12.46 -29.68 1.39
CA TRP A 148 -13.34 -30.27 0.38
C TRP A 148 -13.67 -29.25 -0.71
N ALA A 149 -13.40 -29.60 -1.97
CA ALA A 149 -13.86 -28.86 -3.14
C ALA A 149 -15.05 -29.58 -3.78
N PRO A 150 -16.28 -29.04 -3.71
CA PRO A 150 -17.45 -29.66 -4.30
C PRO A 150 -17.34 -29.86 -5.82
N SER A 151 -18.20 -30.73 -6.36
CA SER A 151 -18.37 -30.87 -7.81
C SER A 151 -18.72 -29.51 -8.45
N GLY A 152 -18.08 -29.20 -9.57
CA GLY A 152 -18.27 -27.95 -10.30
C GLY A 152 -17.26 -26.85 -9.95
N THR A 153 -16.47 -27.02 -8.88
CA THR A 153 -15.38 -26.08 -8.53
C THR A 153 -14.29 -26.13 -9.60
N LYS A 154 -14.14 -25.07 -10.39
CA LYS A 154 -13.11 -24.99 -11.45
C LYS A 154 -11.72 -24.71 -10.92
N GLY A 155 -11.62 -24.01 -9.80
CA GLY A 155 -10.36 -23.54 -9.27
C GLY A 155 -10.50 -22.76 -7.98
N ILE A 156 -9.38 -22.23 -7.52
CA ILE A 156 -9.30 -21.36 -6.36
C ILE A 156 -8.87 -19.96 -6.80
N GLU A 157 -9.66 -18.97 -6.39
CA GLU A 157 -9.31 -17.57 -6.48
C GLU A 157 -8.60 -17.17 -5.19
N PHE A 158 -7.42 -16.59 -5.31
CA PHE A 158 -6.63 -16.05 -4.21
C PHE A 158 -6.67 -14.53 -4.28
N LEU A 159 -6.84 -13.90 -3.12
CA LEU A 159 -6.72 -12.47 -2.90
C LEU A 159 -5.48 -12.21 -2.05
N CYS A 160 -4.38 -11.88 -2.72
CA CYS A 160 -3.05 -11.76 -2.12
C CYS A 160 -2.74 -10.33 -1.69
N ARG A 161 -2.08 -10.19 -0.54
CA ARG A 161 -1.53 -8.94 -0.02
C ARG A 161 -0.18 -9.18 0.65
N ALA A 162 0.72 -8.21 0.47
CA ALA A 162 2.00 -8.13 1.15
C ALA A 162 1.93 -7.13 2.30
N ASN A 163 2.92 -7.21 3.19
CA ASN A 163 2.95 -6.40 4.40
C ASN A 163 3.81 -5.13 4.23
N ALA A 164 4.83 -5.15 3.38
CA ALA A 164 5.82 -4.08 3.26
C ALA A 164 6.44 -3.90 1.88
N ALA A 165 6.61 -4.96 1.08
CA ALA A 165 7.25 -4.85 -0.24
C ALA A 165 6.36 -4.06 -1.21
N LEU A 166 6.95 -3.11 -1.97
CA LEU A 166 6.20 -2.29 -2.94
C LEU A 166 5.58 -3.13 -4.05
N THR A 167 6.35 -4.08 -4.60
CA THR A 167 5.97 -4.92 -5.74
C THR A 167 6.29 -6.39 -5.46
N PRO A 168 5.55 -7.05 -4.55
CA PRO A 168 5.78 -8.43 -4.17
C PRO A 168 5.47 -9.39 -5.33
N LEU A 169 6.28 -10.44 -5.50
CA LEU A 169 5.90 -11.60 -6.31
C LEU A 169 5.10 -12.56 -5.44
N TYR A 170 3.88 -12.88 -5.84
CA TYR A 170 3.08 -13.93 -5.22
C TYR A 170 3.18 -15.23 -6.01
N ASN A 171 3.12 -16.34 -5.30
CA ASN A 171 2.92 -17.67 -5.87
C ASN A 171 1.77 -18.36 -5.16
N CYS A 172 0.75 -18.74 -5.92
CA CYS A 172 -0.42 -19.45 -5.43
C CYS A 172 -0.49 -20.81 -6.08
N LYS A 173 -0.83 -21.83 -5.29
CA LYS A 173 -0.92 -23.20 -5.76
C LYS A 173 -2.16 -23.90 -5.29
N THR A 174 -2.63 -24.84 -6.08
CA THR A 174 -3.72 -25.75 -5.78
C THR A 174 -3.24 -27.18 -5.96
N TYR A 175 -3.60 -28.06 -5.04
CA TYR A 175 -3.34 -29.50 -5.11
C TYR A 175 -4.65 -30.25 -5.24
N SER A 176 -4.76 -31.09 -6.25
CA SER A 176 -5.91 -31.97 -6.46
C SER A 176 -5.46 -33.22 -7.20
N SER A 177 -5.98 -34.39 -6.83
CA SER A 177 -5.68 -35.67 -7.50
C SER A 177 -4.19 -35.97 -7.69
N GLY A 178 -3.36 -35.65 -6.68
CA GLY A 178 -1.92 -35.96 -6.72
C GLY A 178 -1.02 -34.92 -7.40
N ALA A 179 -1.59 -33.88 -8.01
CA ALA A 179 -0.83 -32.89 -8.77
C ALA A 179 -1.01 -31.47 -8.22
N TRP A 180 0.06 -30.68 -8.29
CA TRP A 180 0.04 -29.24 -8.01
C TRP A 180 -0.09 -28.44 -9.30
N GLN A 181 -0.96 -27.44 -9.29
CA GLN A 181 -0.99 -26.37 -10.27
C GLN A 181 -0.58 -25.06 -9.58
N SER A 182 0.09 -24.17 -10.32
CA SER A 182 0.59 -22.91 -9.78
C SER A 182 0.35 -21.75 -10.75
N LYS A 183 0.17 -20.56 -10.19
CA LYS A 183 0.27 -19.30 -10.91
C LYS A 183 0.98 -18.26 -10.05
N SER A 184 1.57 -17.28 -10.73
CA SER A 184 2.27 -16.18 -10.11
C SER A 184 1.82 -14.84 -10.66
N ALA A 185 1.86 -13.82 -9.81
CA ALA A 185 1.59 -12.45 -10.20
C ALA A 185 2.49 -11.50 -9.42
N ILE A 186 2.87 -10.39 -10.05
CA ILE A 186 3.46 -9.24 -9.34
C ILE A 186 2.30 -8.41 -8.78
N GLY A 187 2.33 -8.23 -7.46
CA GLY A 187 1.40 -7.39 -6.74
C GLY A 187 1.88 -5.97 -6.57
N ALA A 188 1.07 -5.19 -5.86
CA ALA A 188 1.45 -3.87 -5.38
C ALA A 188 1.02 -3.68 -3.93
N LEU A 189 1.84 -2.99 -3.14
CA LEU A 189 1.53 -2.71 -1.74
C LEU A 189 0.24 -1.88 -1.60
N GLY A 190 -0.57 -2.19 -0.60
CA GLY A 190 -1.80 -1.46 -0.30
C GLY A 190 -3.02 -1.86 -1.15
N VAL A 191 -2.85 -2.61 -2.24
CA VAL A 191 -3.95 -3.15 -3.06
C VAL A 191 -4.04 -4.67 -2.92
N ASN A 192 -5.15 -5.26 -3.39
CA ASN A 192 -5.22 -6.69 -3.58
C ASN A 192 -4.72 -7.11 -4.96
N THR A 193 -4.13 -8.29 -5.01
CA THR A 193 -3.81 -8.99 -6.25
C THR A 193 -4.63 -10.27 -6.31
N THR A 194 -5.44 -10.41 -7.35
CA THR A 194 -6.26 -11.60 -7.55
C THR A 194 -5.53 -12.60 -8.44
N ILE A 195 -5.44 -13.86 -8.01
CA ILE A 195 -4.83 -14.95 -8.79
C ILE A 195 -5.79 -16.12 -8.83
N GLN A 196 -6.19 -16.54 -10.03
CA GLN A 196 -7.04 -17.73 -10.21
C GLN A 196 -6.23 -18.93 -10.65
N VAL A 197 -6.08 -19.90 -9.74
CA VAL A 197 -5.37 -21.16 -10.00
C VAL A 197 -6.42 -22.25 -10.25
N PRO A 198 -6.40 -22.94 -11.40
CA PRO A 198 -7.34 -24.03 -11.65
C PRO A 198 -7.14 -25.21 -10.69
N LEU A 199 -8.14 -26.06 -10.58
CA LEU A 199 -7.98 -27.41 -10.04
C LEU A 199 -7.79 -28.39 -11.19
N TYR A 200 -6.99 -29.43 -10.97
CA TYR A 200 -6.88 -30.54 -11.92
C TYR A 200 -8.18 -31.35 -11.94
N VAL A 201 -8.77 -31.57 -10.76
CA VAL A 201 -10.05 -32.27 -10.56
C VAL A 201 -10.83 -31.60 -9.42
N SER A 202 -12.17 -31.57 -9.55
CA SER A 202 -13.11 -31.15 -8.49
C SER A 202 -13.78 -32.36 -7.84
N ASN A 203 -14.61 -32.17 -6.82
CA ASN A 203 -15.17 -33.26 -6.02
C ASN A 203 -14.07 -34.09 -5.34
N ASP A 204 -13.07 -33.40 -4.79
CA ASP A 204 -11.86 -33.96 -4.18
C ASP A 204 -11.46 -33.18 -2.91
N ASN A 205 -10.63 -33.80 -2.06
CA ASN A 205 -9.95 -33.13 -0.97
C ASN A 205 -8.70 -32.44 -1.49
N ILE A 206 -8.76 -31.11 -1.58
CA ILE A 206 -7.70 -30.30 -2.15
C ILE A 206 -6.81 -29.70 -1.06
N ARG A 207 -5.65 -29.18 -1.45
CA ARG A 207 -4.89 -28.22 -0.62
C ARG A 207 -4.60 -26.97 -1.43
N VAL A 208 -4.36 -25.89 -0.73
CA VAL A 208 -3.91 -24.63 -1.32
C VAL A 208 -2.61 -24.19 -0.67
N ALA A 209 -1.76 -23.53 -1.44
CA ALA A 209 -0.52 -22.96 -0.94
C ALA A 209 -0.33 -21.51 -1.40
N PHE A 210 0.37 -20.73 -0.58
CA PHE A 210 0.70 -19.35 -0.84
C PHE A 210 2.12 -19.04 -0.35
N SER A 211 2.89 -18.34 -1.18
CA SER A 211 4.13 -17.68 -0.78
C SER A 211 4.23 -16.30 -1.43
N THR A 212 5.11 -15.46 -0.86
CA THR A 212 5.37 -14.10 -1.33
C THR A 212 6.87 -13.81 -1.26
N SER A 213 7.36 -12.93 -2.14
CA SER A 213 8.74 -12.43 -2.05
C SER A 213 8.92 -11.34 -0.99
N ASP A 214 7.87 -10.91 -0.29
CA ASP A 214 8.00 -9.97 0.82
C ASP A 214 8.64 -10.65 2.03
N SER A 215 9.77 -10.11 2.50
CA SER A 215 10.47 -10.61 3.69
C SER A 215 9.68 -10.48 4.99
N ASN A 216 8.63 -9.64 5.01
CA ASN A 216 7.71 -9.47 6.13
C ASN A 216 6.45 -10.35 5.98
N GLY A 217 6.44 -11.21 4.96
CA GLY A 217 5.35 -12.10 4.65
C GLY A 217 4.13 -11.41 4.07
N GLY A 218 3.01 -12.11 4.12
CA GLY A 218 1.78 -11.67 3.49
C GLY A 218 0.60 -12.52 3.87
N THR A 219 -0.52 -12.24 3.24
CA THR A 219 -1.78 -12.97 3.43
C THR A 219 -2.40 -13.27 2.09
N ALA A 220 -2.98 -14.46 1.96
CA ALA A 220 -3.87 -14.80 0.86
C ALA A 220 -5.19 -15.33 1.42
N THR A 221 -6.26 -14.58 1.23
CA THR A 221 -7.62 -15.11 1.41
C THR A 221 -8.01 -15.86 0.15
N TYR A 222 -8.66 -17.01 0.26
CA TYR A 222 -8.99 -17.84 -0.90
C TYR A 222 -10.43 -18.34 -0.86
N GLN A 223 -11.00 -18.54 -2.05
CA GLN A 223 -12.32 -19.13 -2.25
C GLN A 223 -12.39 -19.96 -3.53
N GLY A 224 -13.30 -20.93 -3.61
CA GLY A 224 -13.60 -21.65 -4.84
C GLY A 224 -14.34 -20.77 -5.86
N TYR A 225 -14.01 -20.94 -7.14
CA TYR A 225 -14.78 -20.38 -8.26
C TYR A 225 -15.28 -21.48 -9.21
N ASN A 226 -16.39 -21.20 -9.89
CA ASN A 226 -17.15 -22.17 -10.71
C ASN A 226 -17.20 -21.84 -12.19
#